data_AF-A0A1I5GBR5-F1
#
_entry.id   AF-A0A1I5GBR5-F1
#
_cell.length_a   1.000
_cell.length_b   1.000
_cell.length_c   1.000
_cell.angle_alpha   90.00
_cell.angle_beta   90.00
_cell.angle_gamma   90.00
#
_symmetry.space_group_name_H-M   'P 1'
#
loop_
_entity.id
_entity.type
_entity.pdbx_description
1 polymer ?
#
loop_
_entity_poly.entity_id
_entity_poly.type
_entity_poly.pdbx_seq_one_letter_code
_entity_poly.pdbx_strand_id
1 'polypeptide(L)'
;MTTTPIEKIMDNADGPVFYQLYYVGGRDASAPIIERVKRAGVEGLVLTVDTPTIARPKDLLWTQRRAVPTDVSLRELLRFAPQVVTRPGWAWDIARANGVQLPDIAMALRPDGSPMGFWEGIGKIYEQTPAWEDLPWIRRHWDGPIVLKGILTVEDAERAAREGVDAIVVSNHGGNVLDGSVPTLPQLPRIVDAVGDRVEVLLDSGVRRGTDVLKAVSLGARAVLLGRGYVYPLMAAGEPGVRHILELFRRQIGEGLAFLGAESLHELDRSFLDVPASWASMTGEPALSR
;
A
#
# COMPACT_ATOMS: atom_id res chain seq x y z
N MET A 1 2.07 0.38 7.73
CA MET A 1 2.66 0.08 9.05
C MET A 1 1.92 -1.09 9.66
N THR A 2 2.64 -2.06 10.22
CA THR A 2 2.05 -3.19 10.95
C THR A 2 2.34 -3.06 12.44
N THR A 3 1.43 -3.56 13.27
CA THR A 3 1.56 -3.70 14.73
C THR A 3 1.95 -5.13 15.13
N THR A 4 2.07 -6.03 14.16
CA THR A 4 2.35 -7.45 14.36
C THR A 4 3.73 -7.77 13.77
N PRO A 5 4.63 -8.43 14.53
CA PRO A 5 5.92 -8.89 14.02
C PRO A 5 5.77 -9.80 12.80
N ILE A 6 6.73 -9.75 11.88
CA ILE A 6 6.69 -10.52 10.63
C ILE A 6 6.63 -12.02 10.88
N GLU A 7 7.34 -12.52 11.90
CA GLU A 7 7.38 -13.93 12.25
C GLU A 7 6.00 -14.46 12.62
N LYS A 8 5.24 -13.69 13.41
CA LYS A 8 3.87 -14.05 13.79
C LYS A 8 2.91 -14.00 12.59
N ILE A 9 3.16 -13.12 11.62
CA ILE A 9 2.40 -13.10 10.36
C ILE A 9 2.70 -14.37 9.56
N MET A 10 3.99 -14.74 9.43
CA MET A 10 4.42 -15.94 8.72
C MET A 10 3.85 -17.22 9.36
N ASP A 11 3.80 -17.31 10.70
CA ASP A 11 3.21 -18.45 11.42
C ASP A 11 1.72 -18.68 11.10
N ASN A 12 1.02 -17.67 10.56
CA ASN A 12 -0.42 -17.70 10.28
C ASN A 12 -0.73 -17.51 8.78
N ALA A 13 0.29 -17.41 7.91
CA ALA A 13 0.10 -17.17 6.49
C ALA A 13 0.10 -18.49 5.71
N ASP A 14 -1.00 -18.74 5.00
CA ASP A 14 -1.14 -19.91 4.10
C ASP A 14 -0.69 -19.62 2.66
N GLY A 15 -0.26 -18.39 2.37
CA GLY A 15 0.09 -17.93 1.03
C GLY A 15 1.23 -16.90 1.05
N PRO A 16 1.62 -16.39 -0.12
CA PRO A 16 2.81 -15.57 -0.25
C PRO A 16 2.70 -14.26 0.52
N VAL A 17 3.74 -13.97 1.30
CA VAL A 17 3.86 -12.74 2.08
C VAL A 17 4.88 -11.82 1.43
N PHE A 18 4.47 -10.58 1.19
CA PHE A 18 5.33 -9.50 0.70
C PHE A 18 5.57 -8.51 1.84
N TYR A 19 6.81 -8.05 1.98
CA TYR A 19 7.18 -7.07 3.00
C TYR A 19 7.36 -5.68 2.40
N GLN A 20 6.61 -4.71 2.91
CA GLN A 20 6.77 -3.31 2.51
C GLN A 20 7.88 -2.62 3.30
N LEU A 21 8.99 -2.31 2.63
CA LEU A 21 10.13 -1.60 3.20
C LEU A 21 9.97 -0.09 3.00
N TYR A 22 9.99 0.65 4.13
CA TYR A 22 10.34 2.06 4.15
C TYR A 22 11.83 2.18 4.42
N TYR A 23 12.55 2.99 3.65
CA TYR A 23 14.01 3.12 3.73
C TYR A 23 14.49 3.99 4.90
N VAL A 24 13.91 3.74 6.08
CA VAL A 24 14.09 4.48 7.32
C VAL A 24 15.53 4.37 7.78
N GLY A 25 16.27 5.47 7.80
CA GLY A 25 17.68 5.47 8.20
C GLY A 25 18.65 4.83 7.21
N GLY A 26 18.23 4.59 5.96
CA GLY A 26 19.12 4.18 4.88
C GLY A 26 19.54 2.72 4.88
N ARG A 27 20.68 2.46 4.22
CA ARG A 27 21.28 1.13 4.05
C ARG A 27 21.52 0.42 5.37
N ASP A 28 22.16 1.09 6.32
CA ASP A 28 22.58 0.48 7.58
C ASP A 28 21.40 0.05 8.44
N ALA A 29 20.32 0.82 8.43
CA ALA A 29 19.08 0.48 9.13
C ALA A 29 18.23 -0.56 8.36
N SER A 30 18.28 -0.53 7.02
CA SER A 30 17.52 -1.45 6.16
C SER A 30 18.15 -2.85 6.10
N ALA A 31 19.48 -2.97 6.17
CA ALA A 31 20.18 -4.25 6.09
C ALA A 31 19.69 -5.30 7.10
N PRO A 32 19.62 -5.02 8.42
CA PRO A 32 19.13 -5.99 9.39
C PRO A 32 17.65 -6.32 9.20
N ILE A 33 16.84 -5.38 8.67
CA ILE A 33 15.42 -5.60 8.36
C ILE A 33 15.29 -6.57 7.18
N ILE A 34 16.00 -6.32 6.08
CA ILE A 34 15.99 -7.17 4.88
C ILE A 34 16.42 -8.60 5.26
N GLU A 35 17.50 -8.74 6.03
CA GLU A 35 17.98 -10.04 6.49
C GLU A 35 16.97 -10.74 7.41
N ARG A 36 16.29 -10.00 8.30
CA ARG A 36 15.24 -10.55 9.17
C ARG A 36 14.06 -11.08 8.36
N VAL A 37 13.55 -10.31 7.40
CA VAL A 37 12.37 -10.73 6.61
C VAL A 37 12.72 -11.86 5.64
N LYS A 38 13.96 -11.88 5.12
CA LYS A 38 14.50 -13.01 4.35
C LYS A 38 14.51 -14.30 5.17
N ARG A 39 15.02 -14.25 6.40
CA ARG A 39 15.03 -15.41 7.31
C ARG A 39 13.63 -15.87 7.70
N ALA A 40 12.68 -14.94 7.79
CA ALA A 40 11.28 -15.26 8.07
C ALA A 40 10.57 -15.96 6.89
N GLY A 41 11.17 -16.01 5.70
CA GLY A 41 10.59 -16.66 4.52
C GLY A 41 9.63 -15.77 3.74
N VAL A 42 9.74 -14.44 3.88
CA VAL A 42 9.00 -13.49 3.01
C VAL A 42 9.42 -13.72 1.56
N GLU A 43 8.45 -13.68 0.64
CA GLU A 43 8.67 -14.00 -0.77
C GLU A 43 9.06 -12.80 -1.62
N GLY A 44 8.54 -11.61 -1.30
CA GLY A 44 8.81 -10.40 -2.08
C GLY A 44 9.03 -9.15 -1.24
N LEU A 45 9.81 -8.21 -1.77
CA LEU A 45 10.12 -6.94 -1.14
C LEU A 45 9.46 -5.79 -1.90
N VAL A 46 8.64 -4.99 -1.22
CA VAL A 46 7.97 -3.81 -1.79
C VAL A 46 8.64 -2.54 -1.27
N LEU A 47 9.44 -1.88 -2.11
CA LEU A 47 10.08 -0.62 -1.77
C LEU A 47 9.11 0.54 -2.04
N THR A 48 8.75 1.29 -1.00
CA THR A 48 7.90 2.49 -1.16
C THR A 48 8.77 3.70 -1.47
N VAL A 49 8.54 4.33 -2.63
CA VAL A 49 9.37 5.44 -3.15
C VAL A 49 8.64 6.80 -3.17
N ASP A 50 7.34 6.82 -2.86
CA ASP A 50 6.50 8.03 -2.91
C ASP A 50 6.42 8.81 -1.59
N THR A 51 7.15 8.40 -0.54
CA THR A 51 7.13 9.06 0.78
C THR A 51 8.50 9.59 1.23
N PRO A 52 9.10 10.57 0.51
CA PRO A 52 10.34 11.22 0.97
C PRO A 52 10.11 12.06 2.23
N THR A 53 8.87 12.46 2.49
CA THR A 53 8.45 13.22 3.67
C THR A 53 7.04 12.82 4.10
N ILE A 54 6.61 13.21 5.30
CA ILE A 54 5.21 13.03 5.71
C ILE A 54 4.37 14.21 5.24
N ALA A 55 3.35 13.87 4.47
CA ALA A 55 2.22 14.74 4.22
C ALA A 55 1.54 15.13 5.52
N ARG A 56 1.54 16.42 5.82
CA ARG A 56 0.80 16.96 6.95
C ARG A 56 -0.64 17.15 6.50
N PRO A 57 -1.65 16.65 7.25
CA PRO A 57 -3.03 16.97 6.94
C PRO A 57 -3.18 18.49 6.94
N LYS A 58 -3.56 19.06 5.79
CA LYS A 58 -3.75 20.51 5.63
C LYS A 58 -4.99 21.01 6.37
N ASP A 59 -5.92 20.10 6.68
CA ASP A 59 -7.21 20.38 7.31
C ASP A 59 -7.17 20.34 8.85
N LEU A 60 -5.99 20.15 9.46
CA LEU A 60 -5.86 20.31 10.90
C LEU A 60 -5.98 21.79 11.24
N LEU A 61 -7.05 22.16 11.94
CA LEU A 61 -7.12 23.47 12.60
C LEU A 61 -5.88 23.63 13.49
N TRP A 62 -5.30 24.83 13.57
CA TRP A 62 -4.13 25.12 14.43
C TRP A 62 -4.36 24.76 15.91
N THR A 63 -5.62 24.62 16.32
CA THR A 63 -6.07 24.20 17.65
C THR A 63 -6.11 22.67 17.84
N GLN A 64 -6.08 21.89 16.76
CA GLN A 64 -6.07 20.44 16.80
C GLN A 64 -4.63 19.94 16.88
N ARG A 65 -4.20 19.52 18.07
CA ARG A 65 -3.01 18.66 18.21
C ARG A 65 -3.25 17.35 17.47
N ARG A 66 -2.19 16.78 16.89
CA ARG A 66 -2.14 15.36 16.48
C ARG A 66 -2.47 14.51 17.70
N ALA A 67 -3.73 14.16 17.86
CA ALA A 67 -4.16 13.19 18.85
C ALA A 67 -4.17 11.83 18.16
N VAL A 68 -2.99 11.19 18.07
CA VAL A 68 -3.03 9.74 18.30
C VAL A 68 -3.29 9.65 19.80
N PRO A 69 -4.38 9.03 20.27
CA PRO A 69 -4.71 8.95 21.70
C PRO A 69 -3.68 8.04 22.37
N THR A 70 -2.53 8.63 22.69
CA THR A 70 -1.31 7.93 23.14
C THR A 70 -0.99 8.32 24.57
N ASP A 71 -1.21 9.59 24.89
CA ASP A 71 -1.46 10.04 26.25
C ASP A 71 -2.97 10.02 26.50
N VAL A 72 -3.46 8.95 27.13
CA VAL A 72 -4.82 8.93 27.68
C VAL A 72 -4.83 9.78 28.96
N SER A 73 -4.61 11.09 28.80
CA SER A 73 -4.83 12.04 29.88
C SER A 73 -6.31 11.99 30.30
N LEU A 74 -6.60 12.29 31.57
CA LEU A 74 -7.98 12.36 32.05
C LEU A 74 -8.85 13.28 31.17
N ARG A 75 -8.26 14.34 30.62
CA ARG A 75 -8.92 15.25 29.69
C ARG A 75 -9.30 14.58 28.38
N GLU A 76 -8.40 13.80 27.76
CA GLU A 76 -8.70 13.06 26.53
C GLU A 76 -9.71 11.93 26.80
N LEU A 77 -9.62 11.27 27.95
CA LEU A 77 -10.60 10.26 28.36
C LEU A 77 -12.01 10.86 28.49
N LEU A 78 -12.14 12.00 29.17
CA LEU A 78 -13.43 12.71 29.27
C LEU A 78 -13.91 13.23 27.90
N ARG A 79 -13.00 13.73 27.06
CA ARG A 79 -13.32 14.22 25.70
C ARG A 79 -13.89 13.11 24.82
N PHE A 80 -13.30 11.91 24.86
CA PHE A 80 -13.72 10.78 24.04
C PHE A 80 -14.74 9.86 24.73
N ALA A 81 -15.01 10.01 26.03
CA ALA A 81 -15.95 9.17 26.78
C ALA A 81 -17.33 9.00 26.10
N PRO A 82 -17.98 10.04 25.55
CA PRO A 82 -19.25 9.86 24.84
C PRO A 82 -19.14 8.92 23.63
N GLN A 83 -18.00 8.92 22.93
CA GLN A 83 -17.76 8.05 21.76
C GLN A 83 -17.48 6.60 22.17
N VAL A 84 -16.83 6.39 23.32
CA VAL A 84 -16.51 5.07 23.86
C VAL A 84 -17.75 4.42 24.48
N VAL A 85 -18.51 5.16 25.29
CA VAL A 85 -19.73 4.65 25.96
C VAL A 85 -20.79 4.22 24.95
N THR A 86 -20.87 4.90 23.81
CA THR A 86 -21.79 4.53 22.72
C THR A 86 -21.31 3.33 21.89
N ARG A 87 -20.12 2.78 22.18
CA ARG A 87 -19.48 1.67 21.45
C ARG A 87 -18.94 0.60 22.40
N PRO A 88 -19.81 -0.09 23.17
CA PRO A 88 -19.36 -1.02 24.22
C PRO A 88 -18.55 -2.21 23.67
N GLY A 89 -18.87 -2.72 22.47
CA GLY A 89 -18.11 -3.81 21.84
C GLY A 89 -16.65 -3.41 21.55
N TRP A 90 -16.46 -2.24 20.93
CA TRP A 90 -15.11 -1.71 20.67
C TRP A 90 -14.33 -1.45 21.96
N ALA A 91 -14.98 -0.90 22.99
CA ALA A 91 -14.34 -0.65 24.29
C ALA A 91 -13.86 -1.95 24.95
N TRP A 92 -14.67 -3.00 24.82
CA TRP A 92 -14.36 -4.34 25.30
C TRP A 92 -13.23 -5.01 24.52
N ASP A 93 -13.18 -4.84 23.19
CA ASP A 93 -12.08 -5.33 22.37
C ASP A 93 -10.75 -4.67 22.74
N ILE A 94 -10.75 -3.36 23.00
CA ILE A 94 -9.55 -2.66 23.51
C ILE A 94 -9.14 -3.19 24.88
N ALA A 95 -10.08 -3.37 25.81
CA ALA A 95 -9.77 -3.90 27.14
C ALA A 95 -9.13 -5.29 27.06
N ARG A 96 -9.59 -6.15 26.16
CA ARG A 96 -9.01 -7.47 25.90
C ARG A 96 -7.65 -7.42 25.21
N ALA A 97 -7.40 -6.41 24.39
CA ALA A 97 -6.15 -6.23 23.65
C ALA A 97 -5.03 -5.53 24.45
N ASN A 98 -5.10 -5.57 25.79
CA ASN A 98 -4.18 -4.88 26.73
C ASN A 98 -4.27 -3.34 26.71
N GLY A 99 -5.40 -2.78 26.28
CA GLY A 99 -5.68 -1.34 26.35
C GLY A 99 -5.13 -0.54 25.15
N VAL A 100 -5.11 0.79 25.30
CA VAL A 100 -4.59 1.72 24.29
C VAL A 100 -3.07 1.84 24.46
N GLN A 101 -2.34 0.81 24.05
CA GLN A 101 -0.87 0.91 23.93
C GLN A 101 -0.50 1.39 22.54
N LEU A 102 0.49 2.29 22.46
CA LEU A 102 1.16 2.54 21.19
C LEU A 102 1.83 1.24 20.75
N PRO A 103 1.47 0.67 19.60
CA PRO A 103 2.18 -0.48 19.10
C PRO A 103 3.61 -0.06 18.75
N ASP A 104 4.57 -0.88 19.14
CA ASP A 104 5.91 -0.81 18.56
C ASP A 104 5.80 -0.94 17.04
N ILE A 105 6.54 -0.11 16.30
CA ILE A 105 6.59 -0.25 14.85
C ILE A 105 7.55 -1.40 14.55
N ALA A 106 6.99 -2.60 14.36
CA ALA A 106 7.76 -3.81 14.06
C ALA A 106 8.61 -3.71 12.77
N MET A 107 8.41 -2.65 11.98
CA MET A 107 9.09 -2.38 10.70
C MET A 107 10.33 -1.47 10.80
N ALA A 108 10.61 -0.86 11.95
CA ALA A 108 11.78 -0.01 12.15
C ALA A 108 12.55 -0.52 13.38
N LEU A 109 13.84 -0.82 13.23
CA LEU A 109 14.65 -1.45 14.28
C LEU A 109 15.75 -0.52 14.76
N ARG A 110 15.96 -0.46 16.08
CA ARG A 110 17.15 0.14 16.70
C ARG A 110 18.40 -0.70 16.38
N PRO A 111 19.61 -0.15 16.58
CA PRO A 111 20.86 -0.89 16.34
C PRO A 111 21.00 -2.20 17.13
N ASP A 112 20.33 -2.31 18.27
CA ASP A 112 20.28 -3.53 19.10
C ASP A 112 19.24 -4.57 18.61
N GLY A 113 18.54 -4.29 17.51
CA GLY A 113 17.50 -5.14 16.94
C GLY A 113 16.12 -4.97 17.57
N SER A 114 15.95 -4.13 18.57
CA SER A 114 14.64 -3.85 19.18
C SER A 114 13.76 -2.99 18.26
N PRO A 115 12.44 -3.21 18.21
CA PRO A 115 11.52 -2.32 17.51
C PRO A 115 11.59 -0.88 18.03
N MET A 116 11.61 0.10 17.11
CA MET A 116 11.49 1.51 17.45
C MET A 116 10.07 1.83 17.91
N GLY A 117 9.96 2.79 18.85
CA GLY A 117 8.67 3.34 19.22
C GLY A 117 8.03 4.10 18.06
N PHE A 118 6.71 4.26 18.08
CA PHE A 118 5.96 4.85 16.96
C PHE A 118 6.53 6.19 16.48
N TRP A 119 6.75 7.13 17.41
CA TRP A 119 7.26 8.46 17.06
C TRP A 119 8.73 8.47 16.63
N GLU A 120 9.54 7.57 17.18
CA GLU A 120 10.95 7.41 16.82
C GLU A 120 11.08 6.88 15.38
N GLY A 121 10.37 5.81 15.05
CA GLY A 121 10.37 5.22 13.72
C GLY A 121 9.84 6.19 12.66
N ILE A 122 8.73 6.88 12.95
CA ILE A 122 8.18 7.93 12.09
C ILE A 122 9.18 9.08 11.89
N GLY A 123 9.88 9.50 12.95
CA GLY A 123 10.93 10.53 12.90
C GLY A 123 12.07 10.18 11.95
N LYS A 124 12.44 8.90 11.89
CA LYS A 124 13.56 8.45 11.05
C LYS A 124 13.18 8.17 9.60
N ILE A 125 11.90 8.02 9.26
CA ILE A 125 11.45 7.95 7.86
C ILE A 125 11.96 9.19 7.09
N TYR A 126 12.12 10.32 7.77
CA TYR A 126 12.51 11.61 7.18
C TYR A 126 13.99 11.77 6.88
N GLU A 127 14.85 10.92 7.44
CA GLU A 127 16.29 11.16 7.37
C GLU A 127 16.86 10.75 6.01
N GLN A 128 16.30 9.71 5.39
CA GLN A 128 16.79 9.18 4.11
C GLN A 128 15.65 8.65 3.25
N THR A 129 15.62 9.08 1.99
CA THR A 129 14.72 8.58 0.94
C THR A 129 15.49 7.60 0.06
N PRO A 130 14.91 6.48 -0.38
CA PRO A 130 15.59 5.60 -1.31
C PRO A 130 15.87 6.33 -2.63
N ALA A 131 17.09 6.20 -3.15
CA ALA A 131 17.48 6.70 -4.47
C ALA A 131 17.64 5.54 -5.46
N TRP A 132 17.73 5.83 -6.75
CA TRP A 132 17.94 4.80 -7.78
C TRP A 132 19.23 4.01 -7.56
N GLU A 133 20.27 4.66 -7.02
CA GLU A 133 21.57 4.08 -6.70
C GLU A 133 21.51 3.06 -5.55
N ASP A 134 20.39 3.00 -4.82
CA ASP A 134 20.15 2.02 -3.77
C ASP A 134 19.63 0.69 -4.31
N LEU A 135 19.02 0.63 -5.49
CA LEU A 135 18.47 -0.62 -6.04
C LEU A 135 19.54 -1.71 -6.22
N PRO A 136 20.74 -1.43 -6.77
CA PRO A 136 21.80 -2.43 -6.84
C PRO A 136 22.24 -2.92 -5.45
N TRP A 137 22.18 -2.05 -4.43
CA TRP A 137 22.48 -2.46 -3.06
C TRP A 137 21.38 -3.35 -2.48
N ILE A 138 20.11 -3.00 -2.65
CA ILE A 138 18.97 -3.81 -2.20
C ILE A 138 19.01 -5.18 -2.87
N ARG A 139 19.24 -5.23 -4.19
CA ARG A 139 19.34 -6.48 -4.95
C ARG A 139 20.48 -7.39 -4.46
N ARG A 140 21.58 -6.85 -3.96
CA ARG A 140 22.65 -7.65 -3.33
C ARG A 140 22.27 -8.27 -1.98
N HIS A 141 21.26 -7.71 -1.30
CA HIS A 141 20.80 -8.19 0.00
C HIS A 141 19.48 -8.99 -0.09
N TRP A 142 18.80 -8.93 -1.24
CA TRP A 142 17.50 -9.55 -1.46
C TRP A 142 17.48 -10.38 -2.75
N ASP A 143 17.17 -11.68 -2.60
CA ASP A 143 17.20 -12.64 -3.70
C ASP A 143 15.83 -12.80 -4.39
N GLY A 144 14.74 -12.35 -3.76
CA GLY A 144 13.38 -12.48 -4.28
C GLY A 144 12.96 -11.30 -5.19
N PRO A 145 11.68 -11.26 -5.61
CA PRO A 145 11.16 -10.14 -6.37
C PRO A 145 11.24 -8.82 -5.62
N ILE A 146 11.61 -7.76 -6.34
CA ILE A 146 11.59 -6.37 -5.90
C ILE A 146 10.46 -5.65 -6.62
N VAL A 147 9.57 -5.04 -5.85
CA VAL A 147 8.44 -4.25 -6.35
C VAL A 147 8.62 -2.80 -5.96
N LEU A 148 8.60 -1.87 -6.91
CA LEU A 148 8.61 -0.43 -6.61
C LEU A 148 7.18 0.10 -6.49
N LYS A 149 6.83 0.63 -5.32
CA LYS A 149 5.51 1.21 -5.06
C LYS A 149 5.57 2.72 -4.98
N GLY A 150 4.72 3.39 -5.76
CA GLY A 150 4.63 4.85 -5.79
C GLY A 150 4.95 5.47 -7.14
N ILE A 151 4.94 4.67 -8.21
CA ILE A 151 5.21 5.14 -9.56
C ILE A 151 3.97 5.84 -10.11
N LEU A 152 4.13 7.06 -10.63
CA LEU A 152 3.04 7.85 -11.21
C LEU A 152 3.38 8.46 -12.57
N THR A 153 4.63 8.32 -13.01
CA THR A 153 5.15 8.91 -14.24
C THR A 153 5.67 7.81 -15.17
N VAL A 154 5.68 8.09 -16.47
CA VAL A 154 6.25 7.18 -17.47
C VAL A 154 7.76 7.10 -17.30
N GLU A 155 8.40 8.24 -17.02
CA GLU A 155 9.85 8.37 -16.86
C GLU A 155 10.38 7.49 -15.73
N ASP A 156 9.70 7.49 -14.58
CA ASP A 156 10.06 6.64 -13.44
C ASP A 156 9.75 5.16 -13.71
N ALA A 157 8.67 4.86 -14.44
CA ALA A 157 8.34 3.49 -14.83
C ALA A 157 9.39 2.89 -15.79
N GLU A 158 9.81 3.65 -16.80
CA GLU A 158 10.89 3.23 -17.69
C GLU A 158 12.22 3.09 -16.96
N ARG A 159 12.50 4.00 -16.01
CA ARG A 159 13.69 3.92 -15.18
C ARG A 159 13.67 2.65 -14.33
N ALA A 160 12.54 2.35 -13.68
CA ALA A 160 12.34 1.12 -12.94
C ALA A 160 12.59 -0.13 -13.79
N ALA A 161 12.03 -0.17 -15.02
CA ALA A 161 12.27 -1.27 -15.96
C ALA A 161 13.76 -1.41 -16.34
N ARG A 162 14.49 -0.30 -16.54
CA ARG A 162 15.93 -0.32 -16.82
C ARG A 162 16.77 -0.84 -15.64
N GLU A 163 16.33 -0.60 -14.41
CA GLU A 163 17.01 -1.06 -13.19
C GLU A 163 16.72 -2.53 -12.85
N GLY A 164 15.87 -3.21 -13.63
CA GLY A 164 15.60 -4.64 -13.48
C GLY A 164 14.81 -5.00 -12.20
N VAL A 165 13.85 -4.15 -11.83
CA VAL A 165 12.85 -4.51 -10.81
C VAL A 165 11.78 -5.42 -11.43
N ASP A 166 11.22 -6.31 -10.62
CA ASP A 166 10.33 -7.37 -11.10
C ASP A 166 8.90 -6.85 -11.32
N ALA A 167 8.50 -5.85 -10.54
CA ALA A 167 7.21 -5.20 -10.72
C ALA A 167 7.20 -3.73 -10.26
N ILE A 168 6.22 -2.97 -10.74
CA ILE A 168 5.92 -1.61 -10.28
C ILE A 168 4.46 -1.50 -9.84
N VAL A 169 4.16 -0.64 -8.87
CA VAL A 169 2.80 -0.31 -8.46
C VAL A 169 2.51 1.15 -8.82
N VAL A 170 1.55 1.33 -9.71
CA VAL A 170 0.96 2.64 -10.01
C VAL A 170 0.16 3.09 -8.79
N SER A 171 0.73 4.01 -8.02
CA SER A 171 0.29 4.34 -6.66
C SER A 171 0.49 5.82 -6.36
N ASN A 172 -0.55 6.49 -5.85
CA ASN A 172 -0.43 7.81 -5.21
C ASN A 172 -0.60 7.71 -3.69
N HIS A 173 -0.24 6.56 -3.12
CA HIS A 173 -0.34 6.25 -1.71
C HIS A 173 -1.78 6.35 -1.16
N GLY A 174 -2.78 6.06 -1.99
CA GLY A 174 -4.20 6.19 -1.64
C GLY A 174 -4.66 7.63 -1.43
N GLY A 175 -4.00 8.59 -2.10
CA GLY A 175 -4.25 10.03 -2.02
C GLY A 175 -3.79 10.67 -0.70
N ASN A 176 -2.83 10.06 0.00
CA ASN A 176 -2.43 10.53 1.33
C ASN A 176 -1.15 11.38 1.34
N VAL A 177 -0.36 11.38 0.26
CA VAL A 177 0.96 12.01 0.28
C VAL A 177 0.95 13.39 -0.38
N LEU A 178 0.72 13.45 -1.69
CA LEU A 178 0.68 14.71 -2.42
C LEU A 178 -0.74 14.99 -2.89
N ASP A 179 -1.41 15.91 -2.21
CA ASP A 179 -2.71 16.42 -2.65
C ASP A 179 -2.57 17.13 -4.01
N GLY A 180 -3.54 16.90 -4.90
CA GLY A 180 -3.46 17.27 -6.31
C GLY A 180 -2.66 16.31 -7.20
N SER A 181 -2.15 15.19 -6.66
CA SER A 181 -1.55 14.13 -7.49
C SER A 181 -2.54 13.56 -8.49
N VAL A 182 -2.04 13.13 -9.65
CA VAL A 182 -2.85 12.46 -10.67
C VAL A 182 -3.52 11.19 -10.10
N PRO A 183 -4.76 10.86 -10.53
CA PRO A 183 -5.36 9.57 -10.21
C PRO A 183 -4.59 8.42 -10.87
N THR A 184 -4.54 7.25 -10.24
CA THR A 184 -3.72 6.11 -10.71
C THR A 184 -4.28 5.44 -11.96
N LEU A 185 -5.60 5.25 -12.05
CA LEU A 185 -6.22 4.54 -13.17
C LEU A 185 -6.01 5.25 -14.54
N PRO A 186 -6.11 6.60 -14.65
CA PRO A 186 -5.75 7.30 -15.88
C PRO A 186 -4.28 7.22 -16.28
N GLN A 187 -3.36 7.03 -15.33
CA GLN A 187 -1.92 6.88 -15.62
C GLN A 187 -1.55 5.47 -16.07
N LEU A 188 -2.29 4.46 -15.58
CA LEU A 188 -2.02 3.05 -15.80
C LEU A 188 -1.72 2.68 -17.27
N PRO A 189 -2.57 3.00 -18.27
CA PRO A 189 -2.33 2.54 -19.63
C PRO A 189 -1.02 3.09 -20.23
N ARG A 190 -0.66 4.35 -19.94
CA ARG A 190 0.59 4.94 -20.42
C ARG A 190 1.81 4.27 -19.81
N ILE A 191 1.75 3.98 -18.51
CA ILE A 191 2.82 3.28 -17.80
C ILE A 191 2.99 1.86 -18.37
N VAL A 192 1.88 1.14 -18.59
CA VAL A 192 1.89 -0.19 -19.22
C VAL A 192 2.51 -0.13 -20.61
N ASP A 193 2.10 0.83 -21.46
CA ASP A 193 2.62 0.97 -22.83
C ASP A 193 4.12 1.26 -22.83
N ALA A 194 4.56 2.15 -21.94
CA ALA A 194 5.96 2.54 -21.86
C ALA A 194 6.85 1.37 -21.42
N VAL A 195 6.42 0.56 -20.46
CA VAL A 195 7.26 -0.53 -19.95
C VAL A 195 7.14 -1.83 -20.73
N GLY A 196 5.98 -2.10 -21.35
CA GLY A 196 5.69 -3.35 -22.04
C GLY A 196 5.91 -4.57 -21.14
N ASP A 197 6.44 -5.65 -21.70
CA ASP A 197 6.68 -6.91 -20.96
C ASP A 197 7.95 -6.88 -20.08
N ARG A 198 8.61 -5.72 -19.94
CA ARG A 198 9.88 -5.62 -19.19
C ARG A 198 9.71 -5.68 -17.67
N VAL A 199 8.52 -5.34 -17.18
CA VAL A 199 8.20 -5.31 -15.74
C VAL A 199 6.69 -5.48 -15.56
N GLU A 200 6.27 -6.25 -14.55
CA GLU A 200 4.85 -6.40 -14.25
C GLU A 200 4.29 -5.10 -13.65
N VAL A 201 3.09 -4.70 -14.07
CA VAL A 201 2.45 -3.47 -13.58
C VAL A 201 1.28 -3.82 -12.67
N LEU A 202 1.32 -3.36 -11.43
CA LEU A 202 0.22 -3.45 -10.47
C LEU A 202 -0.40 -2.07 -10.25
N LEU A 203 -1.60 -2.02 -9.69
CA LEU A 203 -2.30 -0.76 -9.37
C LEU A 203 -2.87 -0.76 -7.96
N ASP A 204 -2.79 0.38 -7.28
CA ASP A 204 -3.55 0.63 -6.05
C ASP A 204 -4.32 1.97 -6.12
N SER A 205 -4.77 2.48 -4.97
CA SER A 205 -5.34 3.83 -4.84
C SER A 205 -6.73 4.04 -5.48
N GLY A 206 -7.73 3.31 -4.98
CA GLY A 206 -9.14 3.62 -5.30
C GLY A 206 -10.02 2.42 -5.56
N VAL A 207 -9.45 1.22 -5.66
CA VAL A 207 -10.17 -0.03 -5.90
C VAL A 207 -11.14 -0.33 -4.75
N ARG A 208 -12.44 -0.44 -5.05
CA ARG A 208 -13.49 -0.72 -4.04
C ARG A 208 -14.46 -1.83 -4.45
N ARG A 209 -14.50 -2.21 -5.72
CA ARG A 209 -15.42 -3.23 -6.26
C ARG A 209 -14.74 -4.12 -7.28
N GLY A 210 -15.32 -5.28 -7.55
CA GLY A 210 -14.84 -6.21 -8.58
C GLY A 210 -14.72 -5.55 -9.96
N THR A 211 -15.65 -4.67 -10.32
CA THR A 211 -15.60 -3.94 -11.60
C THR A 211 -14.43 -2.95 -11.70
N ASP A 212 -13.90 -2.45 -10.59
CA ASP A 212 -12.67 -1.64 -10.60
C ASP A 212 -11.45 -2.50 -10.92
N VAL A 213 -11.46 -3.77 -10.44
CA VAL A 213 -10.43 -4.76 -10.77
C VAL A 213 -10.46 -5.08 -12.26
N LEU A 214 -11.64 -5.38 -12.80
CA LEU A 214 -11.81 -5.67 -14.24
C LEU A 214 -11.29 -4.53 -15.10
N LYS A 215 -11.63 -3.28 -14.75
CA LYS A 215 -11.12 -2.09 -15.47
C LYS A 215 -9.60 -1.97 -15.41
N ALA A 216 -9.00 -2.16 -14.23
CA ALA A 216 -7.54 -2.07 -14.10
C ALA A 216 -6.85 -3.17 -14.91
N VAL A 217 -7.36 -4.40 -14.87
CA VAL A 217 -6.82 -5.54 -15.63
C VAL A 217 -6.96 -5.32 -17.14
N SER A 218 -8.14 -4.89 -17.62
CA SER A 218 -8.35 -4.51 -19.03
C SER A 218 -7.39 -3.40 -19.49
N LEU A 219 -6.94 -2.51 -18.60
CA LEU A 219 -5.96 -1.47 -18.92
C LEU A 219 -4.50 -1.94 -18.84
N GLY A 220 -4.25 -3.20 -18.48
CA GLY A 220 -2.95 -3.84 -18.47
C GLY A 220 -2.31 -4.04 -17.09
N ALA A 221 -3.05 -3.79 -15.99
CA ALA A 221 -2.54 -4.17 -14.67
C ALA A 221 -2.60 -5.68 -14.48
N ARG A 222 -1.51 -6.29 -13.99
CA ARG A 222 -1.45 -7.70 -13.62
C ARG A 222 -2.31 -8.02 -12.40
N ALA A 223 -2.33 -7.10 -11.43
CA ALA A 223 -3.06 -7.23 -10.19
C ALA A 223 -3.36 -5.86 -9.58
N VAL A 224 -4.27 -5.84 -8.62
CA VAL A 224 -4.57 -4.66 -7.82
C VAL A 224 -4.31 -4.89 -6.34
N LEU A 225 -3.92 -3.84 -5.61
CA LEU A 225 -3.69 -3.88 -4.18
C LEU A 225 -4.82 -3.17 -3.43
N LEU A 226 -5.27 -3.77 -2.33
CA LEU A 226 -6.30 -3.20 -1.45
C LEU A 226 -5.65 -2.55 -0.24
N GLY A 227 -5.89 -1.24 -0.07
CA GLY A 227 -5.58 -0.50 1.16
C GLY A 227 -6.79 -0.45 2.09
N ARG A 228 -7.47 0.71 2.13
CA ARG A 228 -8.67 0.91 2.97
C ARG A 228 -9.79 -0.12 2.75
N GLY A 229 -9.84 -0.74 1.56
CA GLY A 229 -10.83 -1.74 1.18
C GLY A 229 -10.91 -2.95 2.12
N TYR A 230 -9.79 -3.41 2.69
CA TYR A 230 -9.81 -4.47 3.70
C TYR A 230 -9.80 -3.94 5.14
N VAL A 231 -9.25 -2.73 5.37
CA VAL A 231 -9.15 -2.15 6.71
C VAL A 231 -10.52 -1.78 7.28
N TYR A 232 -11.43 -1.22 6.48
CA TYR A 232 -12.78 -0.91 6.95
C TYR A 232 -13.57 -2.13 7.43
N PRO A 233 -13.66 -3.24 6.68
CA PRO A 233 -14.33 -4.43 7.17
C PRO A 233 -13.59 -5.12 8.32
N LEU A 234 -12.24 -5.03 8.37
CA LEU A 234 -11.47 -5.46 9.55
C LEU A 234 -11.92 -4.72 10.82
N MET A 235 -12.08 -3.40 10.73
CA MET A 235 -12.56 -2.59 11.87
C MET A 235 -14.02 -2.84 12.20
N ALA A 236 -14.85 -3.22 11.22
CA ALA A 236 -16.27 -3.44 11.43
C ALA A 236 -16.58 -4.82 12.02
N ALA A 237 -15.86 -5.87 11.62
CA ALA A 237 -16.20 -7.25 11.94
C ALA A 237 -15.00 -8.21 12.04
N GLY A 238 -13.77 -7.70 12.20
CA GLY A 238 -12.57 -8.52 12.31
C GLY A 238 -12.28 -9.35 11.05
N GLU A 239 -11.69 -10.53 11.24
CA GLU A 239 -11.38 -11.48 10.15
C GLU A 239 -12.64 -11.84 9.32
N PRO A 240 -13.82 -12.16 9.90
CA PRO A 240 -15.03 -12.39 9.13
C PRO A 240 -15.38 -11.26 8.16
N GLY A 241 -15.17 -10.00 8.57
CA GLY A 241 -15.36 -8.84 7.70
C GLY A 241 -14.41 -8.85 6.51
N VAL A 242 -13.12 -9.10 6.75
CA VAL A 242 -12.10 -9.18 5.70
C VAL A 242 -12.41 -10.31 4.71
N ARG A 243 -12.77 -11.49 5.23
CA ARG A 243 -13.17 -12.64 4.41
C ARG A 243 -14.39 -12.29 3.54
N HIS A 244 -15.39 -11.63 4.13
CA HIS A 244 -16.59 -11.24 3.40
C HIS A 244 -16.29 -10.26 2.26
N ILE A 245 -15.48 -9.22 2.48
CA ILE A 245 -15.16 -8.27 1.40
C ILE A 245 -14.38 -8.95 0.27
N LEU A 246 -13.44 -9.84 0.58
CA LEU A 246 -12.67 -10.57 -0.43
C LEU A 246 -13.58 -11.50 -1.25
N GLU A 247 -14.55 -12.16 -0.61
CA GLU A 247 -15.55 -12.97 -1.32
C GLU A 247 -16.46 -12.12 -2.21
N LEU A 248 -16.84 -10.92 -1.76
CA LEU A 248 -17.59 -9.97 -2.60
C LEU A 248 -16.79 -9.55 -3.84
N PHE A 249 -15.49 -9.28 -3.70
CA PHE A 249 -14.62 -9.01 -4.85
C PHE A 249 -14.59 -10.21 -5.81
N ARG A 250 -14.36 -11.42 -5.30
CA ARG A 250 -14.34 -12.66 -6.10
C ARG A 250 -15.65 -12.84 -6.87
N ARG A 251 -16.79 -12.70 -6.19
CA ARG A 251 -18.11 -12.81 -6.80
C ARG A 251 -18.34 -11.75 -7.88
N GLN A 252 -18.07 -10.48 -7.59
CA GLN A 252 -18.25 -9.38 -8.54
C GLN A 252 -17.34 -9.48 -9.76
N ILE A 253 -16.12 -10.01 -9.59
CA ILE A 253 -15.22 -10.32 -10.71
C ILE A 253 -15.84 -11.40 -11.60
N GLY A 254 -16.33 -12.50 -11.01
CA GLY A 254 -16.98 -13.58 -11.76
C GLY A 254 -18.26 -13.13 -12.47
N GLU A 255 -19.11 -12.36 -11.79
CA GLU A 255 -20.33 -11.76 -12.37
C GLU A 255 -19.96 -10.83 -13.54
N GLY A 256 -18.94 -9.98 -13.38
CA GLY A 256 -18.51 -9.07 -14.43
C GLY A 256 -17.90 -9.78 -15.63
N LEU A 257 -17.09 -10.83 -15.43
CA LEU A 257 -16.60 -11.68 -16.51
C LEU A 257 -17.75 -12.31 -17.30
N ALA A 258 -18.76 -12.85 -16.60
CA ALA A 258 -19.95 -13.42 -17.24
C ALA A 258 -20.75 -12.38 -18.06
N PHE A 259 -20.90 -11.15 -17.57
CA PHE A 259 -21.56 -10.08 -18.32
C PHE A 259 -20.77 -9.61 -19.54
N LEU A 260 -19.44 -9.68 -19.47
CA LEU A 260 -18.55 -9.34 -20.59
C LEU A 260 -18.39 -10.50 -21.59
N GLY A 261 -18.87 -11.70 -21.27
CA GLY A 261 -18.69 -12.89 -22.08
C GLY A 261 -17.24 -13.40 -22.10
N ALA A 262 -16.46 -13.11 -21.06
CA ALA A 262 -15.07 -13.54 -20.92
C ALA A 262 -14.98 -14.72 -19.94
N GLU A 263 -14.18 -15.74 -20.25
CA GLU A 263 -14.01 -16.92 -19.38
C GLU A 263 -12.98 -16.68 -18.28
N SER A 264 -12.06 -15.75 -18.49
CA SER A 264 -11.00 -15.45 -17.52
C SER A 264 -10.53 -13.99 -17.58
N LEU A 265 -9.83 -13.55 -16.52
CA LEU A 265 -9.16 -12.24 -16.50
C LEU A 265 -8.11 -12.10 -17.61
N HIS A 266 -7.58 -13.20 -18.14
CA HIS A 266 -6.54 -13.18 -19.18
C HIS A 266 -7.08 -12.83 -20.57
N GLU A 267 -8.40 -12.89 -20.76
CA GLU A 267 -9.05 -12.45 -22.01
C GLU A 267 -9.34 -10.96 -22.02
N LEU A 268 -9.23 -10.30 -20.87
CA LEU A 268 -9.51 -8.88 -20.76
C LEU A 268 -8.36 -8.06 -21.33
N ASP A 269 -8.71 -7.19 -22.27
CA ASP A 269 -7.84 -6.18 -22.84
C ASP A 269 -8.56 -4.83 -22.92
N ARG A 270 -7.93 -3.86 -23.58
CA ARG A 270 -8.45 -2.49 -23.69
C ARG A 270 -9.74 -2.41 -24.52
N SER A 271 -10.04 -3.41 -25.36
CA SER A 271 -11.25 -3.40 -26.19
C SER A 271 -12.54 -3.52 -25.37
N PHE A 272 -12.45 -4.00 -24.13
CA PHE A 272 -13.56 -4.07 -23.17
C PHE A 272 -13.94 -2.72 -22.55
N LEU A 273 -13.17 -1.65 -22.81
CA LEU A 273 -13.36 -0.34 -22.20
C LEU A 273 -13.38 0.77 -23.26
N ASP A 274 -14.34 1.69 -23.12
CA ASP A 274 -14.24 3.01 -23.76
C ASP A 274 -13.62 3.99 -22.77
N VAL A 275 -12.35 4.35 -23.01
CA VAL A 275 -11.60 5.24 -22.13
C VAL A 275 -11.88 6.70 -22.51
N PRO A 276 -12.24 7.57 -21.55
CA PRO A 276 -12.53 8.97 -21.87
C PRO A 276 -11.34 9.67 -22.53
N ALA A 277 -11.58 10.36 -23.65
CA ALA A 277 -10.56 11.16 -24.34
C ALA A 277 -9.92 12.23 -23.43
N SER A 278 -10.62 12.66 -22.38
CA SER A 278 -10.11 13.61 -21.39
C SER A 278 -8.90 13.09 -20.62
N TRP A 279 -8.70 11.76 -20.52
CA TRP A 279 -7.53 11.20 -19.84
C TRP A 279 -6.23 11.61 -20.52
N ALA A 280 -6.22 11.73 -21.84
CA ALA A 280 -5.09 12.26 -22.60
C ALA A 280 -4.71 13.68 -22.14
N SER A 281 -5.72 14.56 -22.10
CA SER A 281 -5.56 15.95 -21.68
C SER A 281 -5.13 16.12 -20.21
N MET A 282 -5.56 15.22 -19.32
CA MET A 282 -5.15 15.22 -17.91
C MET A 282 -3.66 14.93 -17.73
N THR A 283 -3.04 14.27 -18.71
CA THR A 283 -1.67 13.81 -18.64
C THR A 283 -0.72 14.59 -19.56
N GLY A 284 -1.21 15.68 -20.18
CA GLY A 284 -0.40 16.61 -20.97
C GLY A 284 -0.04 16.14 -22.40
N GLU A 285 -0.64 15.06 -22.91
CA GLU A 285 -0.23 14.41 -24.17
C GLU A 285 -1.42 13.95 -25.05
N PRO A 286 -1.20 13.62 -26.35
CA PRO A 286 -2.26 13.23 -27.29
C PRO A 286 -3.00 11.95 -26.86
N ALA A 287 -4.22 11.78 -27.38
CA ALA A 287 -5.10 10.68 -27.03
C ALA A 287 -4.48 9.29 -27.26
N LEU A 288 -4.71 8.39 -26.30
CA LEU A 288 -4.34 6.97 -26.41
C LEU A 288 -4.90 6.42 -27.73
N SER A 289 -4.04 5.78 -28.53
CA SER A 289 -4.49 5.12 -29.75
C SER A 289 -5.41 3.96 -29.39
N ARG A 290 -6.55 3.89 -30.09
CA ARG A 290 -7.53 2.81 -29.98
C ARG A 290 -6.96 1.47 -30.39
#